data_AF-A0A519V5B8-F1
#
_entry.id   AF-A0A519V5B8-F1
#
_cell.length_a   1.000
_cell.length_b   1.000
_cell.length_c   1.000
_cell.angle_alpha   90.00
_cell.angle_beta   90.00
_cell.angle_gamma   90.00
#
_symmetry.space_group_name_H-M   'P 1'
#
loop_
_entity.id
_entity.type
_entity.pdbx_description
1 polymer ?
#
loop_
_entity_poly.entity_id
_entity_poly.type
_entity_poly.pdbx_seq_one_letter_code
_entity_poly.pdbx_strand_id
1 'polypeptide(L)' 'MGFYFFYTQFFQKLLLTSDKYVQDVFIAEEIVQDVFLKIWEDPAGLNEIKSINSYLYRSVINASINHINKKKT' A
#
# COMPACT_ATOMS: atom_id res chain seq x y z
N MET A 1 17.86 -4.43 -7.25
CA MET A 1 17.29 -5.79 -7.45
C MET A 1 16.26 -6.17 -6.38
N GLY A 2 16.56 -6.10 -5.08
CA GLY A 2 15.65 -6.58 -4.02
C GLY A 2 14.27 -5.90 -3.95
N PHE A 3 14.21 -4.56 -3.95
CA PHE A 3 12.93 -3.84 -3.84
C PHE A 3 12.04 -3.98 -5.08
N TYR A 4 12.61 -4.04 -6.29
CA TYR A 4 11.84 -4.27 -7.51
C TYR A 4 11.14 -5.63 -7.49
N PHE A 5 11.83 -6.68 -7.04
CA PHE A 5 11.21 -7.99 -6.86
C PHE A 5 10.11 -7.93 -5.80
N PHE A 6 10.39 -7.34 -4.64
CA PHE A 6 9.38 -7.13 -3.60
C PHE A 6 8.13 -6.40 -4.11
N TYR A 7 8.32 -5.26 -4.77
CA TYR A 7 7.24 -4.47 -5.37
C TYR A 7 6.41 -5.31 -6.34
N THR A 8 7.04 -5.96 -7.32
CA THR A 8 6.33 -6.76 -8.33
C THR A 8 5.59 -7.97 -7.72
N GLN A 9 6.09 -8.57 -6.63
CA GLN A 9 5.42 -9.67 -5.94
C GLN A 9 4.10 -9.25 -5.26
N PHE A 10 4.01 -8.00 -4.77
CA PHE A 10 2.90 -7.54 -3.95
C PHE A 10 1.96 -6.56 -4.67
N PHE A 11 2.48 -5.79 -5.63
CA PHE A 11 1.77 -4.68 -6.26
C PHE A 11 0.40 -5.07 -6.78
N GLN A 12 0.30 -6.11 -7.61
CA GLN A 12 -0.98 -6.52 -8.20
C GLN A 12 -2.03 -6.90 -7.15
N LYS A 13 -1.63 -7.60 -6.08
CA LYS A 13 -2.54 -8.02 -5.01
C LYS A 13 -3.01 -6.83 -4.17
N LEU A 14 -2.12 -5.90 -3.90
CA LEU A 14 -2.42 -4.68 -3.15
C LEU A 14 -3.27 -3.71 -3.98
N LEU A 15 -3.02 -3.59 -5.28
CA LEU A 15 -3.82 -2.81 -6.21
C LEU A 15 -5.27 -3.29 -6.22
N LEU A 16 -5.49 -4.59 -6.44
CA LEU A 16 -6.81 -5.21 -6.37
C LEU A 16 -7.46 -5.08 -4.99
N THR A 17 -6.66 -4.97 -3.93
CA THR A 17 -7.18 -4.74 -2.58
C THR A 17 -7.64 -3.30 -2.43
N SER A 18 -6.83 -2.32 -2.81
CA SER A 18 -7.17 -0.90 -2.71
C SER A 18 -8.37 -0.54 -3.60
N ASP A 19 -8.41 -1.06 -4.83
CA ASP A 19 -9.48 -0.82 -5.80
C ASP A 19 -10.87 -1.24 -5.27
N LYS A 20 -10.95 -2.32 -4.47
CA LYS A 20 -12.19 -2.71 -3.79
C LYS A 20 -12.76 -1.65 -2.86
N TYR A 21 -11.92 -0.76 -2.33
CA TYR A 21 -12.34 0.33 -1.45
C TYR A 21 -12.58 1.61 -2.24
N VAL A 22 -11.59 2.05 -3.05
CA VAL A 22 -11.65 3.36 -3.71
C VAL A 22 -12.45 3.35 -5.01
N GLN A 23 -12.68 2.17 -5.61
CA GLN A 23 -13.43 1.97 -6.86
C GLN A 23 -12.92 2.83 -8.03
N ASP A 24 -11.61 3.08 -8.03
CA ASP A 24 -10.90 3.86 -9.03
C ASP A 24 -9.46 3.32 -9.10
N VAL A 25 -9.13 2.68 -10.22
CA VAL A 25 -7.84 2.01 -10.39
C VAL A 25 -6.66 2.97 -10.34
N PHE A 26 -6.84 4.23 -10.78
CA PHE A 26 -5.77 5.22 -10.76
C PHE A 26 -5.46 5.66 -9.33
N ILE A 27 -6.51 5.89 -8.54
CA ILE A 27 -6.36 6.20 -7.11
C ILE A 27 -5.80 5.00 -6.34
N ALA A 28 -6.26 3.79 -6.67
CA ALA A 28 -5.76 2.57 -6.06
C ALA A 28 -4.25 2.38 -6.32
N GLU A 29 -3.82 2.67 -7.55
CA GLU A 29 -2.41 2.64 -7.93
C GLU A 29 -1.59 3.69 -7.16
N GLU A 30 -2.04 4.94 -7.10
CA GLU A 30 -1.39 6.02 -6.34
C GLU A 30 -1.19 5.61 -4.87
N ILE A 31 -2.25 5.08 -4.23
CA ILE A 31 -2.20 4.64 -2.84
C ILE A 31 -1.18 3.52 -2.63
N VAL A 32 -1.15 2.54 -3.51
CA VAL A 32 -0.22 1.42 -3.40
C VAL A 32 1.22 1.91 -3.62
N GLN A 33 1.44 2.79 -4.60
CA GLN A 33 2.75 3.41 -4.84
C GLN A 33 3.23 4.19 -3.60
N ASP A 34 2.37 5.00 -2.99
CA ASP A 34 2.67 5.75 -1.76
C ASP A 34 3.06 4.86 -0.58
N VAL A 35 2.38 3.71 -0.41
CA VAL A 35 2.74 2.75 0.64
C VAL A 35 4.13 2.15 0.38
N PHE A 36 4.45 1.82 -0.87
CA PHE A 36 5.78 1.32 -1.22
C PHE A 36 6.86 2.40 -1.09
N LEU A 37 6.58 3.66 -1.42
CA LEU A 37 7.49 4.78 -1.23
C LEU A 37 7.83 4.96 0.26
N LYS A 38 6.84 4.94 1.15
CA LYS A 38 7.08 5.02 2.61
C LYS A 38 7.98 3.91 3.13
N ILE A 39 7.81 2.69 2.61
CA ILE A 39 8.65 1.53 2.95
C ILE A 39 10.08 1.72 2.46
N TRP A 40 10.26 2.32 1.29
CA TRP A 40 11.56 2.62 0.71
C TRP A 40 12.29 3.73 1.48
N GLU A 41 11.56 4.74 1.95
CA GLU A 41 12.09 5.89 2.69
C GLU A 41 12.44 5.56 4.16
N ASP A 42 11.72 4.64 4.80
CA ASP A 42 11.99 4.20 6.17
C ASP A 42 12.15 2.67 6.29
N PRO A 43 13.29 2.12 5.84
CA PRO A 43 13.57 0.70 5.97
C PRO A 43 13.85 0.27 7.42
N ALA A 44 14.16 1.20 8.32
CA ALA A 44 14.46 0.89 9.72
C ALA A 44 13.18 0.46 10.48
N GLY A 45 12.06 1.15 10.22
CA GLY A 45 10.75 0.79 10.76
C GLY A 45 10.24 -0.60 10.34
N LEU A 46 10.79 -1.16 9.26
CA LEU A 46 10.44 -2.51 8.81
C LEU A 46 11.00 -3.62 9.72
N ASN A 47 12.10 -3.36 10.44
CA ASN A 47 12.74 -4.37 11.30
C ASN A 47 11.85 -4.78 12.49
N GLU A 48 10.91 -3.94 12.88
CA GLU A 48 9.95 -4.23 13.97
C GLU A 48 8.70 -4.97 13.46
N ILE A 49 8.56 -5.15 12.14
CA ILE A 49 7.39 -5.77 11.53
C ILE A 49 7.52 -7.29 11.55
N LYS A 50 6.68 -7.94 12.35
CA LYS A 50 6.60 -9.41 12.43
C LYS A 50 6.16 -10.09 11.13
N SER A 51 5.33 -9.41 10.32
CA SER A 51 4.80 -9.94 9.06
C SER A 51 4.63 -8.81 8.04
N ILE A 52 5.50 -8.80 7.04
CA ILE A 52 5.49 -7.79 5.96
C ILE A 52 4.17 -7.82 5.18
N ASN A 53 3.60 -9.01 4.96
CA ASN A 53 2.32 -9.18 4.28
C ASN A 53 1.22 -8.45 5.06
N SER A 54 1.08 -8.77 6.36
CA SER A 54 0.03 -8.19 7.20
C SER A 54 0.16 -6.67 7.29
N TYR A 55 1.40 -6.16 7.35
CA TYR A 55 1.66 -4.73 7.32
C TYR A 55 1.22 -4.09 6.02
N LEU A 56 1.67 -4.61 4.87
CA LEU A 56 1.33 -4.06 3.54
C LEU A 56 -0.18 -3.99 3.32
N TYR A 57 -0.89 -5.08 3.57
CA TYR A 57 -2.35 -5.12 3.41
C TYR A 57 -3.02 -4.10 4.33
N ARG A 58 -2.61 -4.01 5.61
CA ARG A 58 -3.19 -3.05 6.55
C ARG A 58 -2.91 -1.60 6.15
N SER A 59 -1.69 -1.30 5.72
CA SER A 59 -1.30 0.04 5.27
C SER A 59 -2.10 0.48 4.05
N VAL A 60 -2.27 -0.39 3.05
CA VAL A 60 -3.05 -0.09 1.83
C VAL A 60 -4.54 0.08 2.15
N ILE A 61 -5.13 -0.80 2.97
CA ILE A 61 -6.54 -0.68 3.38
C ILE A 61 -6.76 0.63 4.13
N ASN A 62 -5.89 0.95 5.10
CA ASN A 62 -6.00 2.18 5.88
C ASN A 62 -5.86 3.43 5.00
N ALA A 63 -4.91 3.44 4.06
CA ALA A 63 -4.73 4.54 3.13
C ALA A 63 -5.96 4.71 2.22
N SER A 64 -6.56 3.61 1.76
CA SER A 64 -7.79 3.60 0.95
C SER A 64 -8.98 4.19 1.72
N ILE A 65 -9.19 3.75 2.96
CA ILE A 65 -10.25 4.28 3.83
C ILE A 65 -10.02 5.76 4.12
N ASN A 66 -8.78 6.16 4.38
CA ASN A 66 -8.43 7.56 4.62
C ASN A 66 -8.70 8.44 3.40
N HIS A 67 -8.39 7.97 2.19
CA HIS A 67 -8.71 8.68 0.96
C HIS A 67 -10.22 8.93 0.84
N ILE A 68 -11.04 7.89 1.04
CA ILE A 68 -12.51 7.98 1.00
C ILE A 68 -13.03 8.98 2.03
N ASN A 69 -12.49 8.94 3.26
CA ASN A 69 -12.93 9.83 4.34
C ASN A 69 -12.56 11.29 4.06
N LYS A 70 -11.38 11.56 3.48
CA LYS A 70 -10.98 12.91 3.05
C LYS A 70 -11.89 13.47 1.97
N LYS A 71 -12.32 12.63 1.01
CA LYS A 71 -13.21 13.04 -0.09
C LYS A 71 -14.64 13.39 0.37
N LYS A 72 -15.03 12.97 1.59
CA LYS A 72 -16.34 13.25 2.18
C LYS A 72 -16.39 14.57 2.96
N THR A 73 -15.24 15.19 3.23
CA THR A 73 -15.13 16.48 3.92
C THR A 73 -14.93 17.59 2.90
#